data_AF-A0A1Q8W373-F1
#
_entry.id   AF-A0A1Q8W373-F1
#
_cell.length_a   1.000
_cell.length_b   1.000
_cell.length_c   1.000
_cell.angle_alpha   90.00
_cell.angle_beta   90.00
_cell.angle_gamma   90.00
#
_symmetry.space_group_name_H-M   'P 1'
#
loop_
_entity.id
_entity.type
_entity.pdbx_description
1 polymer ?
#
loop_
_entity_poly.entity_id
_entity_poly.type
_entity_poly.pdbx_seq_one_letter_code
_entity_poly.pdbx_strand_id
1 'polypeptide(L)'
;MATKPTLTLSALEKIDGAADPEPFTFGLKSKIVTFPDPFALSIEESESLMADLEGTTSIKATLNRWLSEEDAELIIKSLSVRKVRVLLAQVRKHYASFLGDEGEGSASATA
;
A
#
# COMPACT_ATOMS: atom_id res chain seq x y z
N MET A 1 7.97 -33.53 26.12
CA MET A 1 7.66 -32.16 26.59
C MET A 1 6.94 -31.46 25.46
N ALA A 2 5.71 -30.99 25.66
CA ALA A 2 4.96 -30.30 24.63
C ALA A 2 5.49 -28.87 24.50
N THR A 3 6.15 -28.58 23.38
CA THR A 3 6.67 -27.24 23.07
C THR A 3 5.47 -26.31 22.90
N LYS A 4 5.23 -25.46 23.90
CA LYS A 4 4.14 -24.48 23.84
C LYS A 4 4.62 -23.35 22.93
N PRO A 5 3.92 -23.06 21.82
CA PRO A 5 4.35 -22.01 20.91
C PRO A 5 4.27 -20.65 21.61
N THR A 6 5.35 -19.87 21.50
CA THR A 6 5.48 -18.52 22.10
C THR A 6 4.48 -17.53 21.50
N LEU A 7 4.06 -17.76 20.26
CA LEU A 7 3.04 -17.00 19.56
C LEU A 7 2.10 -17.97 18.84
N THR A 8 0.80 -17.76 18.98
CA THR A 8 -0.23 -18.53 18.26
C THR A 8 -0.92 -17.61 17.27
N LEU A 9 -1.50 -18.16 16.20
CA LEU A 9 -2.26 -17.35 15.23
C LEU A 9 -3.34 -16.51 15.92
N SER A 10 -4.08 -17.09 16.87
CA SER A 10 -5.09 -16.37 17.63
C SER A 10 -4.54 -15.32 18.61
N ALA A 11 -3.25 -15.39 18.97
CA ALA A 11 -2.57 -14.33 19.70
C ALA A 11 -2.11 -13.23 18.74
N LEU A 12 -1.65 -13.60 17.54
CA LEU A 12 -1.30 -12.66 16.48
C LEU A 12 -2.53 -11.86 16.03
N GLU A 13 -3.67 -12.50 15.74
CA GLU A 13 -4.93 -11.84 15.36
C GLU A 13 -5.45 -10.84 16.42
N LYS A 14 -5.10 -11.04 17.69
CA LYS A 14 -5.47 -10.10 18.78
C LYS A 14 -4.52 -8.91 18.89
N ILE A 15 -3.27 -9.08 18.45
CA ILE A 15 -2.26 -8.03 18.41
C ILE A 15 -2.44 -7.20 17.12
N ASP A 16 -2.82 -7.86 16.03
CA ASP A 16 -3.12 -7.32 14.70
C ASP A 16 -4.35 -6.40 14.67
N GLY A 17 -4.97 -6.10 15.82
CA GLY A 17 -6.02 -5.07 15.96
C GLY A 17 -5.56 -3.64 15.66
N ALA A 18 -4.49 -3.48 14.88
CA ALA A 18 -4.12 -2.26 14.19
C ALA A 18 -5.22 -1.94 13.17
N ALA A 19 -5.69 -0.70 13.19
CA ALA A 19 -6.84 -0.23 12.42
C ALA A 19 -6.82 -0.77 10.98
N ASP A 20 -7.96 -1.31 10.53
CA ASP A 20 -8.14 -1.86 9.19
C ASP A 20 -7.40 -0.99 8.16
N PRO A 21 -6.42 -1.56 7.44
CA PRO A 21 -5.66 -0.81 6.46
C PRO A 21 -6.62 -0.36 5.36
N GLU A 22 -6.88 0.96 5.32
CA GLU A 22 -7.87 1.52 4.42
C GLU A 22 -7.30 1.63 2.99
N PRO A 23 -8.04 1.18 1.96
CA PRO A 23 -7.58 1.30 0.60
C PRO A 23 -7.43 2.77 0.20
N PHE A 24 -6.36 3.09 -0.54
CA PHE A 24 -6.16 4.46 -1.00
C PHE A 24 -7.17 4.81 -2.11
N THR A 25 -8.01 5.81 -1.85
CA THR A 25 -9.00 6.30 -2.82
C THR A 25 -8.59 7.63 -3.41
N PHE A 26 -8.74 7.76 -4.73
CA PHE A 26 -8.42 8.97 -5.48
C PHE A 26 -9.61 9.44 -6.32
N GLY A 27 -10.15 10.61 -5.98
CA GLY A 27 -11.21 11.24 -6.75
C GLY A 27 -10.67 11.87 -8.03
N LEU A 28 -11.10 11.36 -9.19
CA LEU A 28 -10.75 11.91 -10.50
C LEU A 28 -12.02 12.17 -11.33
N LYS A 29 -12.32 13.44 -11.56
CA LYS A 29 -13.57 13.90 -12.22
C LYS A 29 -14.80 13.46 -11.41
N SER A 30 -15.63 12.58 -11.96
CA SER A 30 -16.81 11.99 -11.32
C SER A 30 -16.63 10.51 -10.96
N LYS A 31 -15.41 9.97 -11.02
CA LYS A 31 -15.10 8.60 -10.56
C LYS A 31 -14.13 8.63 -9.39
N ILE A 32 -14.28 7.64 -8.51
CA ILE A 32 -13.35 7.37 -7.41
C ILE A 32 -12.54 6.16 -7.85
N VAL A 33 -11.25 6.36 -8.09
CA VAL A 33 -10.31 5.28 -8.35
C VAL A 33 -9.87 4.71 -7.01
N THR A 34 -9.98 3.40 -6.83
CA THR A 34 -9.57 2.74 -5.59
C THR A 34 -8.34 1.89 -5.87
N PHE A 35 -7.27 2.15 -5.15
CA PHE A 35 -6.07 1.32 -5.19
C PHE A 35 -6.24 0.13 -4.24
N PRO A 36 -5.73 -1.05 -4.61
CA PRO A 36 -5.79 -2.21 -3.74
C PRO A 36 -5.01 -1.95 -2.46
N ASP A 37 -5.49 -2.52 -1.37
CA ASP A 37 -4.81 -2.43 -0.08
C ASP A 37 -3.72 -3.51 0.00
N PRO A 38 -2.44 -3.17 0.20
CA PRO A 38 -1.34 -4.14 0.28
C PRO A 38 -1.46 -5.08 1.47
N PHE A 39 -2.16 -4.73 2.55
CA PHE A 39 -2.25 -5.59 3.72
C PHE A 39 -3.42 -6.59 3.62
N ALA A 40 -4.45 -6.26 2.83
CA ALA A 40 -5.53 -7.17 2.47
C ALA A 40 -5.14 -8.18 1.36
N LEU A 41 -4.02 -7.98 0.69
CA LEU A 41 -3.47 -8.88 -0.33
C LEU A 41 -2.60 -9.98 0.28
N SER A 42 -2.37 -11.05 -0.49
CA SER A 42 -1.35 -12.06 -0.16
C SER A 42 0.04 -11.43 -0.14
N ILE A 43 0.93 -11.93 0.75
CA ILE A 43 2.31 -11.45 0.91
C ILE A 43 3.02 -11.22 -0.44
N GLU A 44 2.95 -12.20 -1.35
CA GLU A 44 3.57 -12.11 -2.68
C GLU A 44 3.03 -10.94 -3.53
N GLU A 45 1.72 -10.69 -3.48
CA GLU A 45 1.07 -9.61 -4.21
C GLU A 45 1.37 -8.25 -3.55
N SER A 46 1.44 -8.19 -2.23
CA SER A 46 1.85 -7.00 -1.47
C SER A 46 3.27 -6.57 -1.81
N GLU A 47 4.21 -7.52 -1.81
CA GLU A 47 5.61 -7.28 -2.22
C GLU A 47 5.68 -6.82 -3.68
N SER A 48 4.92 -7.45 -4.57
CA SER A 48 4.86 -7.04 -5.98
C SER A 48 4.29 -5.63 -6.15
N LEU A 49 3.24 -5.27 -5.41
CA LEU A 49 2.62 -3.94 -5.45
C LEU A 49 3.60 -2.88 -4.95
N MET A 50 4.29 -3.13 -3.84
CA MET A 50 5.33 -2.25 -3.33
C MET A 50 6.45 -2.06 -4.35
N ALA A 51 6.98 -3.14 -4.92
CA ALA A 51 8.03 -3.08 -5.94
C ALA A 51 7.59 -2.32 -7.21
N ASP A 52 6.34 -2.47 -7.62
CA ASP A 52 5.75 -1.70 -8.72
C ASP A 52 5.67 -0.20 -8.40
N LEU A 53 5.22 0.15 -7.19
CA LEU A 53 5.11 1.52 -6.70
C LEU A 53 6.46 2.21 -6.49
N GLU A 54 7.52 1.45 -6.17
CA GLU A 54 8.89 1.97 -6.11
C GLU A 54 9.44 2.41 -7.48
N GLY A 55 8.76 2.07 -8.57
CA GLY A 55 9.08 2.52 -9.92
C GLY A 55 9.98 1.58 -10.71
N THR A 56 10.06 0.31 -10.29
CA THR A 56 10.81 -0.74 -10.98
C THR A 56 10.17 -1.12 -12.33
N THR A 57 8.89 -0.78 -12.52
CA THR A 57 8.08 -1.09 -13.71
C THR A 57 7.56 0.17 -14.41
N SER A 58 7.15 0.02 -15.67
CA SER A 58 6.47 1.08 -16.43
C SER A 58 5.15 1.51 -15.76
N ILE A 59 4.98 2.83 -15.55
CA ILE A 59 3.77 3.43 -14.92
C ILE A 59 2.46 2.87 -15.51
N LYS A 60 2.37 2.74 -16.84
CA LYS A 60 1.18 2.19 -17.49
C LYS A 60 0.92 0.72 -17.12
N ALA A 61 1.98 -0.09 -17.05
CA ALA A 61 1.88 -1.50 -16.68
C ALA A 61 1.47 -1.64 -15.21
N THR A 62 2.05 -0.83 -14.31
CA THR A 62 1.66 -0.77 -12.90
C THR A 62 0.18 -0.41 -12.75
N LEU A 63 -0.31 0.63 -13.42
CA LEU A 63 -1.73 1.02 -13.35
C LEU A 63 -2.65 -0.08 -13.89
N ASN A 64 -2.33 -0.70 -15.03
CA ASN A 64 -3.15 -1.77 -15.60
C ASN A 64 -3.11 -3.07 -14.79
N ARG A 65 -2.06 -3.30 -14.00
CA ARG A 65 -1.92 -4.48 -13.15
C ARG A 65 -2.75 -4.35 -11.88
N TRP A 66 -2.74 -3.17 -11.27
CA TRP A 66 -3.31 -2.96 -9.94
C TRP A 66 -4.65 -2.24 -9.93
N LEU A 67 -5.04 -1.60 -11.03
CA LEU A 67 -6.35 -0.96 -11.18
C LEU A 67 -7.16 -1.65 -12.26
N SER A 68 -8.47 -1.47 -12.21
CA SER A 68 -9.34 -1.83 -13.33
C SER A 68 -8.94 -1.04 -14.58
N GLU A 69 -9.10 -1.67 -15.76
CA GLU A 69 -8.74 -1.07 -17.05
C GLU A 69 -9.36 0.32 -17.24
N GLU A 70 -10.63 0.49 -16.85
CA GLU A 70 -11.33 1.77 -16.91
C GLU A 70 -10.64 2.87 -16.09
N ASP A 71 -10.19 2.54 -14.88
CA ASP A 71 -9.58 3.50 -13.95
C ASP A 71 -8.14 3.82 -14.36
N ALA A 72 -7.39 2.80 -14.78
CA ALA A 72 -6.06 2.95 -15.35
C ALA A 72 -6.10 3.85 -16.59
N GLU A 73 -7.00 3.58 -17.54
CA GLU A 73 -7.19 4.43 -18.72
C GLU A 73 -7.63 5.85 -18.35
N LEU A 74 -8.50 6.02 -17.35
CA LEU A 74 -8.95 7.33 -16.91
C LEU A 74 -7.78 8.16 -16.38
N ILE A 75 -6.90 7.56 -15.57
CA ILE A 75 -5.68 8.18 -15.06
C ILE A 75 -4.75 8.55 -16.21
N ILE A 76 -4.48 7.60 -17.13
CA ILE A 76 -3.57 7.81 -18.27
C ILE A 76 -4.07 8.92 -19.20
N LYS A 77 -5.39 8.98 -19.47
CA LYS A 77 -6.00 9.99 -20.35
C LYS A 77 -6.12 11.36 -19.67
N SER A 78 -6.23 11.41 -18.35
CA SER A 78 -6.53 12.65 -17.62
C SER A 78 -5.32 13.29 -16.95
N LEU A 79 -4.26 12.54 -16.67
CA LEU A 79 -3.10 13.00 -15.91
C LEU A 79 -1.82 12.93 -16.74
N SER A 80 -0.94 13.92 -16.57
CA SER A 80 0.42 13.87 -17.12
C SER A 80 1.29 12.91 -16.32
N VAL A 81 2.36 12.39 -16.94
CA VAL A 81 3.33 11.48 -16.29
C VAL A 81 3.83 12.04 -14.95
N ARG A 82 4.07 13.35 -14.87
CA ARG A 82 4.49 14.01 -13.62
C ARG A 82 3.44 13.89 -12.52
N LYS A 83 2.16 14.11 -12.84
CA LYS A 83 1.06 14.00 -11.87
C LYS A 83 0.84 12.54 -11.44
N VAL A 84 0.96 11.59 -12.36
CA VAL A 84 0.85 10.16 -12.02
C VAL A 84 1.99 9.73 -11.09
N ARG A 85 3.22 10.21 -11.32
CA ARG A 85 4.33 9.93 -10.39
C ARG A 85 4.08 10.48 -8.99
N VAL A 86 3.52 11.69 -8.88
CA VAL A 86 3.12 12.26 -7.59
C VAL A 86 2.01 11.44 -6.93
N LEU A 87 1.04 10.96 -7.71
CA LEU A 87 -0.03 10.07 -7.22
C LEU A 87 0.56 8.76 -6.66
N LEU A 88 1.39 8.06 -7.42
CA LEU A 88 2.01 6.80 -6.98
C LEU A 88 2.91 7.02 -5.75
N ALA A 89 3.61 8.15 -5.66
CA ALA A 89 4.38 8.50 -4.47
C ALA A 89 3.49 8.75 -3.23
N GLN A 90 2.29 9.33 -3.41
CA GLN A 90 1.31 9.47 -2.34
C GLN A 90 0.73 8.13 -1.90
N VAL A 91 0.39 7.25 -2.85
CA VAL A 91 -0.07 5.88 -2.59
C VAL A 91 0.99 5.12 -1.77
N ARG A 92 2.25 5.15 -2.22
CA ARG A 92 3.38 4.56 -1.48
C ARG A 92 3.50 5.16 -0.08
N LYS A 93 3.43 6.49 0.05
CA LYS A 93 3.55 7.16 1.35
C LYS A 93 2.41 6.78 2.31
N HIS A 94 1.19 6.63 1.78
CA HIS A 94 0.05 6.20 2.56
C HIS A 94 0.30 4.81 3.14
N TYR A 95 0.66 3.83 2.31
CA TYR A 95 0.96 2.47 2.75
C TYR A 95 2.22 2.37 3.63
N ALA A 96 3.25 3.15 3.33
CA ALA A 96 4.44 3.25 4.16
C ALA A 96 4.15 3.83 5.56
N SER A 97 3.05 4.58 5.75
CA SER A 97 2.65 5.04 7.08
C SER A 97 2.10 3.91 7.95
N PHE A 98 1.56 2.85 7.34
CA PHE A 98 1.09 1.66 8.04
C PHE A 98 2.24 0.67 8.26
N LEU A 99 3.17 0.55 7.31
CA LEU A 99 4.39 -0.28 7.46
C LEU A 99 5.44 0.38 8.37
N GLY A 100 5.53 1.71 8.35
CA GLY A 100 6.57 2.51 8.99
C GLY A 100 6.35 2.80 10.47
N ASP A 101 5.21 2.40 11.06
CA ASP A 101 5.10 2.34 12.52
C ASP A 101 5.98 1.21 13.11
N GLU A 102 6.48 0.29 12.27
CA GLU A 102 7.42 -0.76 12.67
C GLU A 102 8.90 -0.29 12.72
N GLY A 103 9.20 1.00 12.52
CA GLY A 103 10.56 1.50 12.73
C GLY A 103 10.76 3.01 12.51
N GLU A 104 11.10 3.72 13.59
CA GLU A 104 11.53 5.13 13.70
C GLU A 104 10.40 6.17 14.02
N GLY A 105 10.27 6.73 15.23
CA GLY A 105 11.12 6.65 16.40
C GLY A 105 10.67 7.53 17.59
N SER A 106 11.06 7.11 18.78
CA SER A 106 11.60 8.02 19.79
C SER A 106 12.83 7.37 20.41
N ALA A 107 13.90 7.31 19.62
CA ALA A 107 15.21 7.66 20.16
C ALA A 107 15.20 9.18 20.40
N SER A 108 14.49 9.62 21.46
CA SER A 108 14.72 10.95 22.01
C SER A 108 16.04 10.89 22.75
N ALA A 109 17.09 11.34 22.08
CA ALA A 109 18.30 11.80 22.75
C ALA A 109 17.89 12.81 23.83
N THR A 110 17.97 12.39 25.10
CA THR A 110 17.95 13.34 26.21
C THR A 110 19.40 13.70 26.52
N ALA A 111 19.62 15.01 26.52
CA ALA A 111 20.86 15.71 26.77
C ALA A 111 21.49 15.41 28.14
#